data_AF-A0A1J5KM28-F1
#
_entry.id   AF-A0A1J5KM28-F1
#
_cell.length_a   1.000
_cell.length_b   1.000
_cell.length_c   1.000
_cell.angle_alpha   90.00
_cell.angle_beta   90.00
_cell.angle_gamma   90.00
#
_symmetry.space_group_name_H-M   'P 1'
#
loop_
_entity.id
_entity.type
_entity.pdbx_description
1 polymer ?
#
loop_
_entity_poly.entity_id
_entity_poly.type
_entity_poly.pdbx_seq_one_letter_code
_entity_poly.pdbx_strand_id
1 'polypeptide(L)'
;MNATTANLIDEIKKIVSAIIEKDITTVSGFSERQLEAISKQTLIIKGGIATGDIDDDLIDFFLEGLHAMTTNFVNTLKGILKVVLEKVWNAVISVLYQAIGILGFN
;
A
#
# COMPACT_ATOMS: atom_id res chain seq x y z
N MET A 1 12.69 -26.78 -20.25
CA MET A 1 12.73 -25.33 -20.54
C MET A 1 14.03 -25.03 -21.24
N ASN A 2 14.05 -24.26 -22.33
CA ASN A 2 15.31 -23.90 -22.98
C ASN A 2 16.01 -22.77 -22.20
N ALA A 3 17.32 -22.59 -22.40
CA ALA A 3 18.12 -21.61 -21.66
C ALA A 3 17.63 -20.16 -21.85
N THR A 4 17.14 -19.82 -23.05
CA THR A 4 16.61 -18.48 -23.35
C THR A 4 15.34 -18.17 -22.57
N THR A 5 14.40 -19.12 -22.48
CA THR A 5 13.18 -18.98 -21.68
C THR A 5 13.52 -18.89 -20.19
N ALA A 6 14.52 -19.64 -19.71
CA ALA A 6 14.98 -19.55 -18.33
C ALA A 6 15.52 -18.14 -18.01
N ASN A 7 16.39 -17.61 -18.87
CA ASN A 7 16.98 -16.28 -18.71
C ASN A 7 15.91 -15.17 -18.68
N LEU A 8 14.93 -15.23 -19.59
CA LEU A 8 13.84 -14.25 -19.63
C LEU A 8 12.98 -14.29 -18.35
N ILE A 9 12.68 -15.48 -17.84
CA ILE A 9 11.95 -15.64 -16.58
C ILE A 9 12.75 -15.05 -15.42
N ASP A 10 14.06 -15.28 -15.37
CA ASP A 10 14.91 -14.79 -14.29
C ASP A 10 15.08 -13.26 -14.34
N GLU A 11 15.17 -12.66 -15.54
CA GLU A 11 15.16 -11.22 -15.72
C GLU A 11 13.84 -10.59 -15.23
N ILE A 12 12.71 -11.17 -15.62
CA ILE A 12 11.38 -10.74 -15.14
C ILE A 12 11.29 -10.86 -13.63
N LYS A 13 11.66 -12.00 -13.05
CA LYS A 13 11.65 -12.18 -11.58
C LYS A 13 12.49 -11.13 -10.88
N LYS A 14 13.72 -10.90 -11.37
CA LYS A 14 14.64 -9.93 -10.79
C LYS A 14 14.06 -8.51 -10.77
N ILE A 15 13.50 -8.03 -11.89
CA ILE A 15 12.94 -6.67 -11.94
C ILE A 15 11.67 -6.54 -11.11
N VAL A 16 10.81 -7.55 -11.11
CA VAL A 16 9.58 -7.58 -10.31
C VAL A 16 9.92 -7.59 -8.82
N SER A 17 10.84 -8.44 -8.37
CA SER A 17 11.30 -8.47 -6.98
C SER A 17 11.85 -7.13 -6.52
N ALA A 18 12.68 -6.47 -7.33
CA ALA A 18 13.24 -5.16 -7.00
C ALA A 18 12.15 -4.07 -6.82
N ILE A 19 11.09 -4.09 -7.63
CA ILE A 19 9.97 -3.16 -7.50
C ILE A 19 9.16 -3.46 -6.23
N ILE A 20 8.80 -4.73 -6.02
CA ILE A 20 7.99 -5.15 -4.89
C ILE A 20 8.72 -4.87 -3.57
N GLU A 21 10.00 -5.21 -3.43
CA GLU A 21 10.77 -4.99 -2.20
C GLU A 21 10.87 -3.52 -1.81
N LYS A 22 11.09 -2.64 -2.79
CA LYS A 22 11.15 -1.20 -2.55
C LYS A 22 9.79 -0.65 -2.11
N ASP A 23 8.75 -0.99 -2.84
CA ASP A 23 7.43 -0.41 -2.60
C ASP A 23 6.73 -1.04 -1.38
N ILE A 24 6.98 -2.33 -1.06
CA ILE A 24 6.44 -2.97 0.15
C ILE A 24 7.00 -2.35 1.43
N THR A 25 8.28 -1.95 1.42
CA THR A 25 8.89 -1.21 2.54
C THR A 25 8.16 0.11 2.76
N THR A 26 7.81 0.81 1.68
CA THR A 26 7.04 2.05 1.74
C THR A 26 5.62 1.81 2.27
N VAL A 27 4.96 0.75 1.79
CA VAL A 27 3.63 0.32 2.24
C VAL A 27 3.62 -0.04 3.73
N SER A 28 4.62 -0.78 4.21
CA SER A 28 4.74 -1.19 5.62
C SER A 28 4.87 0.03 6.52
N GLY A 29 5.82 0.92 6.21
CA GLY A 29 6.04 2.12 7.01
C GLY A 29 4.84 3.07 7.01
N PHE A 30 4.10 3.18 5.89
CA PHE A 30 2.83 3.90 5.87
C PHE A 30 1.79 3.24 6.79
N SER A 31 1.60 1.94 6.66
CA SER A 31 0.62 1.18 7.43
C SER A 31 0.86 1.27 8.93
N GLU A 32 2.10 1.08 9.37
CA GLU A 32 2.48 1.19 10.78
C GLU A 32 2.12 2.56 11.35
N ARG A 33 2.52 3.65 10.67
CA ARG A 33 2.23 5.02 11.14
C ARG A 33 0.73 5.32 11.21
N GLN A 34 -0.05 4.88 10.21
CA GLN A 34 -1.49 5.14 10.20
C GLN A 34 -2.21 4.34 11.28
N LEU A 35 -1.87 3.06 11.45
CA LEU A 35 -2.45 2.22 12.49
C LEU A 35 -2.08 2.71 13.89
N GLU A 36 -0.85 3.19 14.09
CA GLU A 36 -0.44 3.83 15.35
C GLU A 36 -1.30 5.06 15.64
N ALA A 37 -1.52 5.93 14.65
CA ALA A 37 -2.32 7.14 14.82
C ALA A 37 -3.80 6.82 15.14
N ILE A 38 -4.40 5.88 14.40
CA ILE A 38 -5.78 5.41 14.65
C ILE A 38 -5.88 4.86 16.08
N SER A 39 -4.92 4.01 16.48
CA SER A 39 -4.90 3.42 17.82
C SER A 39 -4.78 4.47 18.92
N LYS A 40 -3.90 5.47 18.76
CA LYS A 40 -3.78 6.59 19.71
C LYS A 40 -5.08 7.38 19.80
N GLN A 41 -5.73 7.67 18.68
CA GLN A 41 -7.02 8.35 18.68
C GLN A 41 -8.09 7.55 19.42
N THR A 42 -8.15 6.23 19.21
CA THR A 42 -9.06 5.35 19.96
C THR A 42 -8.80 5.40 21.47
N LEU A 43 -7.53 5.42 21.90
CA LEU A 43 -7.19 5.53 23.33
C LEU A 43 -7.56 6.88 23.93
N ILE A 44 -7.40 7.97 23.16
CA ILE A 44 -7.84 9.31 23.57
C ILE A 44 -9.36 9.34 23.77
N ILE A 45 -10.12 8.80 22.80
CA ILE A 45 -11.59 8.72 22.88
C ILE A 45 -12.01 7.90 24.09
N LYS A 46 -11.40 6.73 24.30
CA LYS A 46 -11.66 5.89 25.48
C LYS A 46 -11.41 6.65 26.78
N GLY A 47 -10.33 7.42 26.86
CA GLY A 47 -10.01 8.26 28.00
C GLY A 47 -11.08 9.33 28.26
N GLY A 48 -11.48 10.05 27.22
CA GLY A 48 -12.51 11.10 27.30
C GLY A 48 -13.89 10.56 27.72
N ILE A 49 -14.26 9.37 27.25
CA ILE A 49 -15.50 8.71 27.71
C ILE A 49 -15.39 8.38 29.20
N ALA A 50 -14.25 7.85 29.66
CA ALA A 50 -14.07 7.46 31.05
C ALA A 50 -14.06 8.66 32.02
N THR A 51 -13.60 9.83 31.57
CA THR A 51 -13.60 11.07 32.37
C THR A 51 -14.92 11.85 32.28
N GLY A 52 -15.79 11.52 31.32
CA GLY A 52 -17.01 12.27 31.00
C GLY A 52 -16.75 13.52 30.15
N ASP A 53 -15.53 13.73 29.65
CA ASP A 53 -15.21 14.80 28.70
C ASP A 53 -15.82 14.55 27.31
N ILE A 54 -16.12 13.29 27.00
CA ILE A 54 -16.93 12.87 25.86
C ILE A 54 -18.23 12.28 26.42
N ASP A 55 -19.30 13.04 26.31
CA ASP A 55 -20.64 12.63 26.69
C ASP A 55 -21.32 11.80 25.59
N ASP A 56 -22.49 11.25 25.91
CA ASP A 56 -23.25 10.35 25.03
C ASP A 56 -23.59 10.99 23.68
N ASP A 57 -23.85 12.31 23.66
CA ASP A 57 -24.18 13.06 22.45
C ASP A 57 -22.97 13.22 21.52
N LEU A 58 -21.75 13.24 22.07
CA LEU A 58 -20.51 13.35 21.32
C LEU A 58 -19.92 12.01 20.86
N ILE A 59 -20.32 10.88 21.46
CA ILE A 59 -19.75 9.56 21.13
C ILE A 59 -19.87 9.27 19.63
N ASP A 60 -21.07 9.46 19.05
CA ASP A 60 -21.31 9.15 17.63
C ASP A 60 -20.42 9.98 16.70
N PHE A 61 -20.20 11.26 17.03
CA PHE A 61 -19.28 12.13 16.28
C PHE A 61 -17.84 11.60 16.29
N PHE A 62 -17.33 11.16 17.45
CA PHE A 62 -15.99 10.59 17.54
C PHE A 62 -15.87 9.22 16.84
N LEU A 63 -16.92 8.40 16.88
CA LEU A 63 -16.97 7.12 16.18
C LEU A 63 -16.99 7.31 14.65
N GLU A 64 -17.73 8.29 14.14
CA GLU A 64 -17.69 8.66 12.72
C GLU A 64 -16.28 9.11 12.31
N GLY A 65 -15.60 9.89 13.16
CA GLY A 65 -14.21 10.26 12.97
C GLY A 65 -13.27 9.05 12.84
N LEU A 66 -13.38 8.05 13.73
CA LEU A 66 -12.60 6.81 13.65
C LEU A 66 -12.91 6.01 12.38
N HIS A 67 -14.18 5.95 11.98
CA HIS A 67 -14.60 5.30 10.75
C HIS A 67 -14.00 5.98 9.51
N ALA A 68 -14.00 7.32 9.48
CA ALA A 68 -13.38 8.10 8.42
C ALA A 68 -11.86 7.89 8.36
N MET A 69 -11.16 7.90 9.51
CA MET A 69 -9.71 7.61 9.56
C MET A 69 -9.39 6.22 9.00
N THR A 70 -10.16 5.21 9.39
CA THR A 70 -9.97 3.83 8.92
C THR A 70 -10.26 3.69 7.43
N THR A 71 -11.33 4.33 6.95
CA THR A 71 -11.69 4.36 5.53
C THR A 71 -10.60 5.02 4.69
N ASN A 72 -10.07 6.15 5.15
CA ASN A 72 -8.98 6.87 4.48
C ASN A 72 -7.70 6.03 4.45
N PHE A 73 -7.34 5.39 5.56
CA PHE A 73 -6.20 4.47 5.60
C PHE A 73 -6.31 3.39 4.52
N VAL A 74 -7.45 2.70 4.44
CA VAL A 74 -7.68 1.65 3.44
C VAL A 74 -7.63 2.20 2.01
N ASN A 75 -8.23 3.36 1.75
CA ASN A 75 -8.23 3.97 0.42
C ASN A 75 -6.84 4.41 -0.03
N THR A 76 -6.05 4.99 0.88
CA THR A 76 -4.65 5.33 0.58
C THR A 76 -3.82 4.08 0.32
N LEU A 77 -3.99 3.03 1.13
CA LEU A 77 -3.31 1.75 0.92
C LEU A 77 -3.63 1.16 -0.47
N LYS A 78 -4.91 1.17 -0.88
CA LYS A 78 -5.33 0.77 -2.23
C LYS A 78 -4.63 1.60 -3.31
N GLY A 79 -4.56 2.92 -3.13
CA GLY A 79 -3.88 3.82 -4.06
C GLY A 79 -2.40 3.51 -4.21
N ILE A 80 -1.70 3.27 -3.10
CA ILE A 80 -0.28 2.88 -3.12
C ILE A 80 -0.12 1.56 -3.87
N LEU A 81 -0.89 0.53 -3.52
CA LEU A 81 -0.81 -0.80 -4.15
C LEU A 81 -1.09 -0.75 -5.65
N LYS A 82 -2.07 0.06 -6.08
CA LYS A 82 -2.35 0.25 -7.51
C LYS A 82 -1.11 0.72 -8.27
N VAL A 83 -0.38 1.70 -7.73
CA VAL A 83 0.86 2.22 -8.35
C VAL A 83 1.95 1.14 -8.40
N VAL A 84 2.07 0.29 -7.37
CA VAL A 84 3.02 -0.85 -7.39
C VAL A 84 2.69 -1.81 -8.52
N LEU A 85 1.41 -2.16 -8.66
CA LEU A 85 0.94 -3.08 -9.70
C LEU A 85 1.16 -2.49 -11.11
N GLU A 86 0.92 -1.20 -11.30
CA GLU A 86 1.20 -0.50 -12.56
C GLU A 86 2.69 -0.53 -12.91
N LYS A 87 3.59 -0.28 -11.94
CA LYS A 87 5.04 -0.39 -12.17
C LYS A 87 5.46 -1.81 -12.52
N VAL A 88 4.92 -2.81 -11.83
CA VAL A 88 5.20 -4.24 -12.11
C VAL A 88 4.77 -4.56 -13.54
N TRP A 89 3.56 -4.17 -13.93
CA TRP A 89 3.05 -4.36 -15.29
C TRP A 89 3.97 -3.73 -16.34
N ASN A 90 4.30 -2.45 -16.18
CA ASN A 90 5.15 -1.71 -17.12
C ASN A 90 6.53 -2.34 -17.23
N ALA A 91 7.14 -2.75 -16.12
CA ALA A 91 8.43 -3.40 -16.12
C ALA A 91 8.41 -4.75 -16.84
N VAL A 92 7.39 -5.58 -16.59
CA VAL A 92 7.23 -6.89 -17.26
C VAL A 92 7.06 -6.69 -18.77
N ILE A 93 6.16 -5.80 -19.19
CA ILE A 93 5.94 -5.52 -20.62
C ILE A 93 7.22 -4.99 -21.27
N SER A 94 7.94 -4.09 -20.61
CA SER A 94 9.21 -3.56 -21.13
C SER A 94 10.24 -4.67 -21.37
N VAL A 95 10.42 -5.58 -20.42
CA VAL A 95 11.34 -6.73 -20.59
C VAL A 95 10.89 -7.64 -21.74
N LEU A 96 9.60 -7.95 -21.82
CA LEU A 96 9.05 -8.78 -22.90
C LEU A 96 9.23 -8.13 -24.29
N TYR A 97 9.02 -6.82 -24.39
CA TYR A 97 9.15 -6.08 -25.65
C TYR A 97 10.61 -5.94 -26.08
N GLN A 98 11.52 -5.73 -25.12
CA GLN A 98 12.95 -5.76 -25.40
C GLN A 98 13.40 -7.13 -25.92
N ALA A 99 12.87 -8.23 -25.36
CA ALA A 99 13.20 -9.59 -25.79
C ALA A 99 12.77 -9.89 -27.24
N ILE A 100 11.76 -9.20 -27.77
CA ILE A 100 11.34 -9.29 -29.18
C ILE A 100 11.94 -8.19 -30.08
N GLY A 101 12.85 -7.37 -29.55
CA GLY A 101 13.58 -6.34 -30.31
C GLY A 101 12.89 -4.97 -30.42
N ILE A 102 11.84 -4.71 -29.63
CA ILE A 102 11.17 -3.41 -29.58
C ILE A 102 11.77 -2.57 -28.44
N LEU A 103 12.44 -1.47 -28.78
CA LEU A 103 13.07 -0.56 -27.82
C LEU A 103 12.20 0.69 -27.59
N GLY A 104 12.16 1.20 -26.36
CA GLY A 104 11.54 2.49 -26.02
C GLY A 104 10.05 2.47 -25.69
N PHE A 105 9.47 1.31 -25.40
CA PHE A 105 8.08 1.21 -24.94
C PHE A 105 8.02 1.46 -23.42
N ASN A 106 7.56 2.65 -23.03
CA ASN A 106 7.30 3.06 -21.64
C ASN A 106 5.92 3.72 -21.55
#